data_AF-A0A1V1TC45-F1
#
_entry.id   AF-A0A1V1TC45-F1
#
_cell.length_a   1.000
_cell.length_b   1.000
_cell.length_c   1.000
_cell.angle_alpha   90.00
_cell.angle_beta   90.00
_cell.angle_gamma   90.00
#
_symmetry.space_group_name_H-M   'P 1'
#
loop_
_entity.id
_entity.type
_entity.pdbx_description
1 polymer ?
#
loop_
_entity_poly.entity_id
_entity_poly.type
_entity_poly.pdbx_seq_one_letter_code
_entity_poly.pdbx_strand_id
1 'polypeptide(L)'
;MQFKALIASALLATASAQFNGTRLCGTPEPTAQQLAESRAMLERERIALAKGTQRRAGFTVNTYFHVVASSTSLSGGYLTQAMLDNQLAVLNDSYGPHGISFNLVSSDWTVNSNWAADGAETTMKQSLRKGTYSDLNIYFLGNLGGGLLGYCYFPTSSHSTGSTNFVLDGCTILGQSVPGGTASPYNLGGTATHEVGHWMNLYHTFQGGCASPGDMVDDTPPEASAASGCPTGRDTCSGGGVDPIHNYMDYTTDACYEEFTAGQQARMYSAWSTYRS
;
A
#
# COMPACT_ATOMS: atom_id res chain seq x y z
N MET A 1 -43.93 -30.56 -40.03
CA MET A 1 -43.34 -30.86 -38.70
C MET A 1 -42.08 -30.00 -38.57
N GLN A 2 -42.14 -28.94 -37.76
CA GLN A 2 -41.02 -28.02 -37.55
C GLN A 2 -40.12 -28.57 -36.42
N PHE A 3 -38.85 -28.81 -36.70
CA PHE A 3 -37.84 -29.06 -35.66
C PHE A 3 -37.18 -27.72 -35.31
N LYS A 4 -37.42 -27.23 -34.09
CA LYS A 4 -36.65 -26.13 -33.48
C LYS A 4 -35.42 -26.73 -32.80
N ALA A 5 -34.23 -26.34 -33.25
CA ALA A 5 -32.99 -26.61 -32.54
C ALA A 5 -32.80 -25.56 -31.43
N LEU A 6 -32.74 -26.01 -30.19
CA LEU A 6 -32.36 -25.20 -29.02
C LEU A 6 -30.83 -25.24 -28.90
N ILE A 7 -30.18 -24.09 -29.13
CA ILE A 7 -28.77 -23.89 -28.82
C ILE A 7 -28.70 -23.51 -27.34
N ALA A 8 -28.16 -24.42 -26.51
CA ALA A 8 -27.85 -24.13 -25.12
C ALA A 8 -26.48 -23.43 -25.06
N SER A 9 -26.49 -22.13 -24.75
CA SER A 9 -25.28 -21.37 -24.43
C SER A 9 -24.79 -21.78 -23.04
N ALA A 10 -23.67 -22.51 -22.99
CA ALA A 10 -22.97 -22.79 -21.75
C ALA A 10 -22.19 -21.53 -21.34
N LEU A 11 -22.67 -20.84 -20.29
CA LEU A 11 -21.87 -19.85 -19.57
C LEU A 11 -20.77 -20.59 -18.80
N LEU A 12 -19.52 -20.42 -19.24
CA LEU A 12 -18.35 -20.81 -18.47
C LEU A 12 -18.18 -19.81 -17.32
N ALA A 13 -18.68 -20.17 -16.14
CA ALA A 13 -18.31 -19.51 -14.90
C ALA A 13 -16.83 -19.84 -14.61
N THR A 14 -15.93 -18.89 -14.86
CA THR A 14 -14.56 -18.98 -14.37
C THR A 14 -14.60 -18.85 -12.85
N ALA A 15 -14.37 -19.95 -12.14
CA ALA A 15 -14.18 -19.92 -10.70
C ALA A 15 -12.91 -19.10 -10.38
N SER A 16 -13.09 -17.85 -9.96
CA SER A 16 -12.03 -17.06 -9.34
C SER A 16 -11.66 -17.75 -8.03
N ALA A 17 -10.40 -18.14 -7.85
CA ALA A 17 -9.90 -18.58 -6.57
C ALA A 17 -10.08 -17.43 -5.57
N GLN A 18 -11.07 -17.55 -4.67
CA GLN A 18 -11.28 -16.58 -3.60
C GLN A 18 -10.07 -16.65 -2.66
N PHE A 19 -9.41 -15.52 -2.43
CA PHE A 19 -8.40 -15.41 -1.40
C PHE A 19 -9.13 -15.45 -0.05
N ASN A 20 -9.20 -16.64 0.55
CA ASN A 20 -9.99 -16.88 1.76
C ASN A 20 -9.19 -16.55 3.06
N GLY A 21 -8.20 -15.68 2.95
CA GLY A 21 -7.27 -15.31 4.01
C GLY A 21 -7.46 -13.86 4.45
N THR A 22 -7.20 -13.61 5.73
CA THR A 22 -6.94 -12.28 6.27
C THR A 22 -5.85 -11.60 5.44
N ARG A 23 -5.97 -10.29 5.18
CA ARG A 23 -4.91 -9.51 4.54
C ARG A 23 -3.61 -9.72 5.31
N LEU A 24 -2.53 -9.94 4.57
CA LEU A 24 -1.18 -10.07 5.12
C LEU A 24 -0.29 -9.04 4.44
N CYS A 25 0.22 -8.10 5.24
CA CYS A 25 1.25 -7.15 4.84
C CYS A 25 2.61 -7.67 5.31
N GLY A 26 3.60 -7.64 4.41
CA GLY A 26 4.97 -8.07 4.68
C GLY A 26 5.91 -6.93 5.08
N THR A 27 5.38 -5.71 5.26
CA THR A 27 6.17 -4.55 5.71
C THR A 27 6.82 -4.90 7.06
N PRO A 28 8.15 -4.82 7.20
CA PRO A 28 8.82 -5.13 8.46
C PRO A 28 8.35 -4.20 9.59
N GLU A 29 8.30 -4.72 10.81
CA GLU A 29 8.04 -3.90 12.00
C GLU A 29 9.02 -2.71 12.09
N PRO A 30 8.55 -1.51 12.49
CA PRO A 30 9.41 -0.35 12.60
C PRO A 30 10.51 -0.59 13.64
N THR A 31 11.74 -0.27 13.26
CA THR A 31 12.90 -0.37 14.17
C THR A 31 12.77 0.61 15.34
N ALA A 32 13.51 0.37 16.43
CA ALA A 32 13.56 1.30 17.56
C ALA A 32 13.98 2.73 17.15
N GLN A 33 14.84 2.85 16.14
CA GLN A 33 15.23 4.14 15.58
C GLN A 33 14.05 4.81 14.87
N GLN A 34 13.34 4.08 14.00
CA GLN A 34 12.17 4.62 13.29
C GLN A 34 11.05 5.01 14.27
N LEU A 35 10.81 4.23 15.32
CA LEU A 35 9.86 4.59 16.39
C LEU A 35 10.28 5.87 17.11
N ALA A 36 11.57 6.07 17.38
CA ALA A 36 12.08 7.29 18.00
C ALA A 36 11.92 8.51 17.08
N GLU A 37 12.21 8.35 15.78
CA GLU A 37 12.04 9.40 14.78
C GLU A 37 10.56 9.76 14.58
N SER A 38 9.66 8.77 14.52
CA SER A 38 8.20 8.96 14.47
C SER A 38 7.66 9.65 15.72
N ARG A 39 8.17 9.33 16.91
CA ARG A 39 7.82 10.06 18.14
C ARG A 39 8.25 11.53 18.08
N ALA A 40 9.42 11.81 17.53
CA ALA A 40 9.88 13.18 17.34
C ALA A 40 9.05 13.93 16.27
N MET A 41 8.58 13.24 15.22
CA MET A 41 7.63 13.79 14.24
C MET A 41 6.30 14.12 14.89
N LEU A 42 5.72 13.21 15.69
CA LEU A 42 4.47 13.41 16.41
C LEU A 42 4.51 14.67 17.30
N GLU A 43 5.62 14.90 18.01
CA GLU A 43 5.76 16.11 18.81
C GLU A 43 5.76 17.39 17.96
N ARG A 44 6.44 17.39 16.80
CA ARG A 44 6.42 18.53 15.88
C ARG A 44 5.03 18.76 15.29
N GLU A 45 4.31 17.68 14.99
CA GLU A 45 2.92 17.71 14.51
C GLU A 45 2.01 18.33 15.56
N ARG A 46 2.08 17.91 16.83
CA ARG A 46 1.32 18.52 17.93
C ARG A 46 1.59 20.02 18.08
N ILE A 47 2.86 20.43 18.03
CA ILE A 47 3.24 21.85 18.12
C ILE A 47 2.66 22.65 16.95
N ALA A 48 2.75 22.12 15.72
CA ALA A 48 2.19 22.79 14.55
C ALA A 48 0.65 22.88 14.62
N LEU A 49 -0.01 21.90 15.25
CA LEU A 49 -1.48 21.88 15.40
C LEU A 49 -1.90 22.95 16.39
N ALA A 50 -1.24 22.99 17.55
CA ALA A 50 -1.48 24.00 18.59
C ALA A 50 -1.25 25.44 18.08
N LYS A 51 -0.33 25.63 17.13
CA LYS A 51 -0.04 26.93 16.52
C LYS A 51 -0.93 27.26 15.32
N GLY A 52 -1.75 26.33 14.84
CA GLY A 52 -2.55 26.49 13.62
C GLY A 52 -1.70 26.57 12.34
N THR A 53 -0.44 26.11 12.37
CA THR A 53 0.50 26.17 11.25
C THR A 53 0.57 24.87 10.45
N GLN A 54 -0.51 24.08 10.45
CA GLN A 54 -0.58 22.78 9.75
C GLN A 54 -0.73 22.88 8.24
N ARG A 55 -1.03 24.07 7.71
CA ARG A 55 -1.20 24.25 6.27
C ARG A 55 0.12 23.99 5.56
N ARG A 56 0.20 22.86 4.87
CA ARG A 56 1.31 22.50 4.00
C ARG A 56 0.83 22.50 2.56
N ALA A 57 1.63 23.06 1.66
CA ALA A 57 1.36 22.98 0.23
C ALA A 57 1.40 21.52 -0.21
N GLY A 58 0.40 21.08 -0.99
CA GLY A 58 0.40 19.75 -1.59
C GLY A 58 1.67 19.46 -2.37
N PHE A 59 2.00 18.17 -2.52
CA PHE A 59 3.18 17.72 -3.24
C PHE A 59 2.84 16.58 -4.20
N THR A 60 3.64 16.49 -5.25
CA THR A 60 3.51 15.45 -6.27
C THR A 60 4.69 14.49 -6.18
N VAL A 61 4.38 13.20 -6.11
CA VAL A 61 5.34 12.11 -6.10
C VAL A 61 5.47 11.55 -7.51
N ASN A 62 6.64 11.69 -8.10
CA ASN A 62 6.96 10.95 -9.31
C ASN A 62 6.98 9.46 -9.00
N THR A 63 6.32 8.68 -9.84
CA THR A 63 6.06 7.27 -9.60
C THR A 63 6.50 6.44 -10.79
N TYR A 64 7.15 5.32 -10.52
CA TYR A 64 7.61 4.34 -11.49
C TYR A 64 6.97 2.99 -11.20
N PHE A 65 6.34 2.40 -12.21
CA PHE A 65 5.72 1.08 -12.09
C PHE A 65 6.56 0.03 -12.81
N HIS A 66 6.88 -1.04 -12.10
CA HIS A 66 7.66 -2.17 -12.62
C HIS A 66 6.81 -3.43 -12.52
N VAL A 67 6.35 -3.95 -13.67
CA VAL A 67 5.66 -5.24 -13.72
C VAL A 67 6.70 -6.33 -13.90
N VAL A 68 6.78 -7.27 -12.96
CA VAL A 68 7.72 -8.38 -13.04
C VAL A 68 6.94 -9.69 -13.02
N ALA A 69 6.95 -10.37 -14.17
CA ALA A 69 6.10 -11.52 -14.44
C ALA A 69 6.94 -12.75 -14.82
N SER A 70 6.36 -13.93 -14.63
CA SER A 70 6.97 -15.20 -15.08
C SER A 70 6.78 -15.45 -16.58
N SER A 71 5.79 -14.80 -17.20
CA SER A 71 5.52 -14.83 -18.64
C SER A 71 4.73 -13.58 -19.05
N THR A 72 4.42 -13.43 -20.34
CA THR A 72 3.57 -12.33 -20.86
C THR A 72 2.06 -12.57 -20.69
N SER A 73 1.66 -13.62 -19.97
CA SER A 73 0.25 -13.91 -19.67
C SER A 73 -0.20 -13.29 -18.35
N LEU A 74 -1.49 -12.95 -18.23
CA LEU A 74 -2.08 -12.47 -16.97
C LEU A 74 -1.86 -13.46 -15.82
N SER A 75 -2.07 -14.77 -16.10
CA SER A 75 -1.79 -15.86 -15.15
C SER A 75 -0.32 -15.96 -14.75
N GLY A 76 0.59 -15.44 -15.58
CA GLY A 76 2.01 -15.36 -15.29
C GLY A 76 2.41 -14.15 -14.45
N GLY A 77 1.46 -13.30 -14.03
CA GLY A 77 1.72 -12.06 -13.31
C GLY A 77 1.87 -10.84 -14.22
N TYR A 78 1.69 -10.98 -15.53
CA TYR A 78 1.70 -9.83 -16.43
C TYR A 78 0.48 -8.95 -16.16
N LEU A 79 0.66 -7.63 -16.17
CA LEU A 79 -0.43 -6.65 -16.02
C LEU A 79 -0.53 -5.82 -17.30
N THR A 80 -1.75 -5.44 -17.66
CA THR A 80 -1.94 -4.53 -18.81
C THR A 80 -1.70 -3.08 -18.39
N GLN A 81 -1.38 -2.20 -19.34
CA GLN A 81 -1.30 -0.76 -19.07
C GLN A 81 -2.61 -0.24 -18.43
N ALA A 82 -3.77 -0.69 -18.91
CA ALA A 82 -5.06 -0.26 -18.34
C ALA A 82 -5.23 -0.62 -16.85
N MET A 83 -4.70 -1.78 -16.41
CA MET A 83 -4.71 -2.15 -14.99
C MET A 83 -3.80 -1.23 -14.17
N LEU A 84 -2.64 -0.86 -14.73
CA LEU A 84 -1.72 0.09 -14.10
C LEU A 84 -2.31 1.51 -14.02
N ASP A 85 -2.96 1.96 -15.09
CA ASP A 85 -3.63 3.26 -15.13
C ASP A 85 -4.75 3.33 -14.08
N ASN A 86 -5.53 2.25 -13.94
CA ASN A 86 -6.55 2.16 -12.89
C ASN A 86 -5.94 2.13 -11.49
N GLN A 87 -4.80 1.45 -11.29
CA GLN A 87 -4.11 1.47 -10.00
C GLN A 87 -3.57 2.88 -9.66
N LEU A 88 -3.07 3.61 -10.65
CA LEU A 88 -2.65 5.00 -10.47
C LEU A 88 -3.83 5.91 -10.12
N ALA A 89 -5.00 5.67 -10.73
CA ALA A 89 -6.23 6.39 -10.39
C ALA A 89 -6.61 6.15 -8.92
N VAL A 90 -6.62 4.89 -8.46
CA VAL A 90 -6.88 4.56 -7.05
C VAL A 90 -5.91 5.27 -6.10
N LEU A 91 -4.61 5.31 -6.41
CA LEU A 91 -3.65 6.06 -5.59
C LEU A 91 -3.98 7.56 -5.56
N ASN A 92 -4.31 8.18 -6.68
CA ASN A 92 -4.65 9.60 -6.70
C ASN A 92 -6.00 9.89 -6.03
N ASP A 93 -6.96 8.98 -6.07
CA ASP A 93 -8.26 9.11 -5.41
C ASP A 93 -8.10 9.00 -3.87
N SER A 94 -7.30 8.05 -3.38
CA SER A 94 -7.07 7.87 -1.94
C SER A 94 -6.24 8.98 -1.29
N TYR A 95 -5.25 9.53 -2.02
CA TYR A 95 -4.32 10.52 -1.47
C TYR A 95 -4.65 11.97 -1.87
N GLY A 96 -5.41 12.17 -2.94
CA GLY A 96 -5.83 13.47 -3.45
C GLY A 96 -6.54 14.36 -2.43
N PRO A 97 -7.48 13.84 -1.60
CA PRO A 97 -8.11 14.59 -0.50
C PRO A 97 -7.09 15.19 0.49
N HIS A 98 -5.91 14.58 0.59
CA HIS A 98 -4.83 15.01 1.46
C HIS A 98 -3.81 15.91 0.75
N GLY A 99 -4.06 16.31 -0.50
CA GLY A 99 -3.16 17.19 -1.26
C GLY A 99 -1.90 16.49 -1.77
N ILE A 100 -1.90 15.16 -1.82
CA ILE A 100 -0.79 14.35 -2.34
C ILE A 100 -1.23 13.72 -3.65
N SER A 101 -0.41 13.86 -4.69
CA SER A 101 -0.69 13.29 -6.02
C SER A 101 0.46 12.44 -6.53
N PHE A 102 0.18 11.47 -7.37
CA PHE A 102 1.17 10.60 -8.00
C PHE A 102 1.23 10.86 -9.50
N ASN A 103 2.40 11.29 -9.98
CA ASN A 103 2.70 11.48 -11.39
C ASN A 103 3.42 10.23 -11.93
N LEU A 104 2.75 9.44 -12.75
CA LEU A 104 3.38 8.26 -13.37
C LEU A 104 4.39 8.69 -14.44
N VAL A 105 5.68 8.48 -14.17
CA VAL A 105 6.76 8.84 -15.10
C VAL A 105 6.98 7.76 -16.14
N SER A 106 6.95 6.48 -15.73
CA SER A 106 7.02 5.36 -16.67
C SER A 106 6.47 4.07 -16.07
N SER A 107 6.02 3.18 -16.94
CA SER A 107 5.79 1.77 -16.64
C SER A 107 6.74 0.89 -17.48
N ASP A 108 7.28 -0.16 -16.89
CA ASP A 108 8.07 -1.17 -17.60
C ASP A 108 7.69 -2.60 -17.19
N TRP A 109 8.01 -3.55 -18.08
CA TRP A 109 7.71 -4.97 -17.90
C TRP A 109 8.97 -5.80 -18.02
N THR A 110 9.19 -6.68 -17.06
CA THR A 110 10.30 -7.63 -17.02
C THR A 110 9.76 -9.05 -16.91
N VAL A 111 10.17 -9.94 -17.81
CA VAL A 111 9.88 -11.37 -17.71
C VAL A 111 11.05 -12.06 -17.02
N ASN A 112 10.88 -12.39 -15.74
CA ASN A 112 11.85 -13.10 -14.92
C ASN A 112 11.11 -13.88 -13.84
N SER A 113 11.05 -15.21 -13.98
CA SER A 113 10.28 -16.07 -13.05
C SER A 113 10.82 -16.09 -11.63
N ASN A 114 12.13 -15.88 -11.43
CA ASN A 114 12.70 -15.82 -10.08
C ASN A 114 12.28 -14.52 -9.39
N TRP A 115 12.39 -13.39 -10.07
CA TRP A 115 11.99 -12.09 -9.52
C TRP A 115 10.46 -11.99 -9.35
N ALA A 116 9.68 -12.53 -10.28
CA ALA A 116 8.22 -12.55 -10.19
C ALA A 116 7.67 -13.40 -9.04
N ALA A 117 8.51 -14.27 -8.45
CA ALA A 117 8.23 -15.09 -7.28
C ALA A 117 8.94 -14.55 -6.01
N ASP A 118 9.34 -13.28 -6.04
CA ASP A 118 10.06 -12.59 -4.96
C ASP A 118 11.39 -13.25 -4.53
N GLY A 119 12.05 -13.95 -5.46
CA GLY A 119 13.22 -14.78 -5.16
C GLY A 119 14.57 -14.06 -5.14
N ALA A 120 14.64 -12.77 -5.52
CA ALA A 120 15.89 -12.00 -5.53
C ALA A 120 15.65 -10.48 -5.51
N GLU A 121 14.93 -10.00 -4.50
CA GLU A 121 14.50 -8.60 -4.37
C GLU A 121 15.64 -7.59 -4.58
N THR A 122 16.75 -7.69 -3.84
CA THR A 122 17.83 -6.70 -3.90
C THR A 122 18.38 -6.54 -5.32
N THR A 123 18.65 -7.67 -5.99
CA THR A 123 19.16 -7.66 -7.37
C THR A 123 18.13 -7.11 -8.35
N MET A 124 16.85 -7.46 -8.17
CA MET A 124 15.74 -6.93 -8.98
C MET A 124 15.64 -5.41 -8.83
N LYS A 125 15.50 -4.91 -7.59
CA LYS A 125 15.34 -3.48 -7.33
C LYS A 125 16.59 -2.70 -7.74
N GLN A 126 17.79 -3.25 -7.55
CA GLN A 126 19.03 -2.63 -8.03
C GLN A 126 19.05 -2.48 -9.56
N SER A 127 18.45 -3.42 -10.30
CA SER A 127 18.37 -3.36 -11.76
C SER A 127 17.25 -2.47 -12.28
N LEU A 128 16.14 -2.34 -11.54
CA LEU A 128 14.92 -1.75 -12.05
C LEU A 128 14.61 -0.36 -11.47
N ARG A 129 15.06 -0.06 -10.25
CA ARG A 129 14.80 1.22 -9.57
C ARG A 129 15.18 2.40 -10.46
N LYS A 130 14.30 3.40 -10.49
CA LYS A 130 14.48 4.66 -11.20
C LYS A 130 14.36 5.84 -10.25
N GLY A 131 15.01 6.94 -10.63
CA GLY A 131 14.95 8.21 -9.92
C GLY A 131 15.82 8.28 -8.66
N THR A 132 15.48 9.25 -7.84
CA THR A 132 16.09 9.63 -6.57
C THR A 132 15.38 8.95 -5.39
N TYR A 133 15.73 9.33 -4.16
CA TYR A 133 15.03 8.83 -2.97
C TYR A 133 13.63 9.45 -2.80
N SER A 134 13.34 10.57 -3.49
CA SER A 134 12.03 11.23 -3.49
C SER A 134 11.01 10.56 -4.42
N ASP A 135 11.48 9.71 -5.34
CA ASP A 135 10.64 9.06 -6.33
C ASP A 135 10.16 7.68 -5.85
N LEU A 136 8.87 7.41 -6.01
CA LEU A 136 8.25 6.16 -5.61
C LEU A 136 8.42 5.09 -6.69
N ASN A 137 8.98 3.94 -6.33
CA ASN A 137 9.07 2.77 -7.19
C ASN A 137 8.11 1.69 -6.66
N ILE A 138 7.16 1.24 -7.49
CA ILE A 138 6.23 0.16 -7.17
C ILE A 138 6.49 -1.04 -8.09
N TYR A 139 6.77 -2.19 -7.49
CA TYR A 139 7.06 -3.46 -8.15
C TYR A 139 5.87 -4.38 -8.03
N PHE A 140 5.18 -4.64 -9.13
CA PHE A 140 4.07 -5.59 -9.20
C PHE A 140 4.60 -6.98 -9.55
N LEU A 141 4.58 -7.91 -8.60
CA LEU A 141 5.08 -9.28 -8.78
C LEU A 141 3.92 -10.28 -8.94
N GLY A 142 4.15 -11.35 -9.68
CA GLY A 142 3.14 -12.39 -9.89
C GLY A 142 2.79 -13.20 -8.64
N ASN A 143 3.75 -13.40 -7.74
CA ASN A 143 3.59 -14.16 -6.51
C ASN A 143 4.61 -13.70 -5.46
N LEU A 144 4.15 -13.39 -4.24
CA LEU A 144 5.01 -13.01 -3.11
C LEU A 144 5.28 -14.18 -2.15
N GLY A 145 4.57 -15.30 -2.30
CA GLY A 145 4.58 -16.39 -1.33
C GLY A 145 3.89 -16.01 -0.01
N GLY A 146 3.70 -17.01 0.86
CA GLY A 146 3.21 -16.79 2.24
C GLY A 146 1.80 -16.20 2.40
N GLY A 147 1.06 -15.98 1.30
CA GLY A 147 -0.22 -15.27 1.32
C GLY A 147 -0.12 -13.75 1.37
N LEU A 148 1.09 -13.19 1.20
CA LEU A 148 1.32 -11.74 1.25
C LEU A 148 0.63 -11.02 0.08
N LEU A 149 0.05 -9.85 0.39
CA LEU A 149 -0.49 -8.94 -0.62
C LEU A 149 0.50 -7.86 -1.05
N GLY A 150 1.39 -7.46 -0.16
CA GLY A 150 2.41 -6.46 -0.46
C GLY A 150 3.26 -6.12 0.75
N TYR A 151 4.28 -5.30 0.51
CA TYR A 151 5.13 -4.71 1.54
C TYR A 151 5.84 -3.46 0.99
N CYS A 152 6.19 -2.53 1.86
CA CYS A 152 7.17 -1.46 1.57
C CYS A 152 8.20 -1.37 2.68
N TYR A 153 9.17 -0.49 2.48
CA TYR A 153 10.08 -0.07 3.53
C TYR A 153 9.73 1.32 4.02
N PHE A 154 9.70 1.47 5.34
CA PHE A 154 9.63 2.77 5.99
C PHE A 154 10.80 3.67 5.56
N PRO A 155 10.59 4.99 5.43
CA PRO A 155 11.66 5.89 5.08
C PRO A 155 12.73 5.91 6.18
N THR A 156 13.95 6.27 5.79
CA THR A 156 15.10 6.40 6.70
C THR A 156 15.93 7.59 6.26
N SER A 157 16.74 8.15 7.18
CA SER A 157 17.74 9.18 6.89
C SER A 157 19.04 8.60 6.31
N SER A 158 19.26 7.28 6.42
CA SER A 158 20.44 6.60 5.89
C SER A 158 20.16 6.03 4.49
N HIS A 159 20.12 6.88 3.47
CA HIS A 159 19.68 6.52 2.13
C HIS A 159 20.59 7.06 1.02
N SER A 160 21.91 7.06 1.24
CA SER A 160 22.87 7.47 0.22
C SER A 160 22.66 6.67 -1.07
N THR A 161 22.82 7.34 -2.23
CA THR A 161 22.58 6.70 -3.54
C THR A 161 23.44 5.45 -3.67
N GLY A 162 22.80 4.33 -4.02
CA GLY A 162 23.46 3.02 -4.14
C GLY A 162 23.63 2.23 -2.84
N SER A 163 23.27 2.78 -1.68
CA SER A 163 23.17 2.02 -0.43
C SER A 163 22.03 1.00 -0.50
N THR A 164 22.07 -0.02 0.36
CA THR A 164 21.00 -1.03 0.47
C THR A 164 19.64 -0.40 0.75
N ASN A 165 19.57 0.58 1.66
CA ASN A 165 18.32 1.28 1.97
C ASN A 165 17.77 2.04 0.77
N PHE A 166 18.64 2.69 -0.02
CA PHE A 166 18.23 3.36 -1.25
C PHE A 166 17.72 2.35 -2.30
N VAL A 167 18.39 1.21 -2.44
CA VAL A 167 18.02 0.16 -3.40
C VAL A 167 16.69 -0.48 -3.05
N LEU A 168 16.48 -0.83 -1.76
CA LEU A 168 15.29 -1.53 -1.32
C LEU A 168 14.05 -0.64 -1.21
N ASP A 169 14.25 0.66 -1.01
CA ASP A 169 13.19 1.65 -0.92
C ASP A 169 12.16 1.54 -2.07
N GLY A 170 10.88 1.72 -1.71
CA GLY A 170 9.74 1.48 -2.58
C GLY A 170 8.88 0.33 -2.08
N CYS A 171 7.97 -0.10 -2.94
CA CYS A 171 6.85 -0.97 -2.59
C CYS A 171 6.78 -2.18 -3.51
N THR A 172 6.61 -3.37 -2.95
CA THR A 172 6.40 -4.62 -3.69
C THR A 172 4.96 -5.07 -3.46
N ILE A 173 4.20 -5.25 -4.53
CA ILE A 173 2.76 -5.50 -4.51
C ILE A 173 2.46 -6.80 -5.26
N LEU A 174 1.55 -7.62 -4.74
CA LEU A 174 0.99 -8.74 -5.48
C LEU A 174 0.23 -8.18 -6.68
N GLY A 175 0.72 -8.41 -7.89
CA GLY A 175 0.19 -7.78 -9.10
C GLY A 175 -1.30 -8.05 -9.35
N GLN A 176 -1.83 -9.17 -8.86
CA GLN A 176 -3.26 -9.50 -8.97
C GLN A 176 -4.17 -8.76 -7.98
N SER A 177 -3.61 -7.92 -7.10
CA SER A 177 -4.35 -7.06 -6.15
C SER A 177 -4.74 -5.69 -6.72
N VAL A 178 -4.36 -5.39 -7.96
CA VAL A 178 -4.75 -4.15 -8.66
C VAL A 178 -6.19 -4.25 -9.21
N PRO A 179 -6.83 -3.12 -9.56
CA PRO A 179 -8.12 -3.14 -10.25
C PRO A 179 -8.11 -4.00 -11.52
N GLY A 180 -9.05 -4.94 -11.60
CA GLY A 180 -9.15 -5.92 -12.69
C GLY A 180 -8.28 -7.17 -12.51
N GLY A 181 -7.50 -7.25 -11.43
CA GLY A 181 -6.78 -8.45 -11.02
C GLY A 181 -7.69 -9.48 -10.36
N THR A 182 -7.15 -10.68 -10.10
CA THR A 182 -7.91 -11.83 -9.59
C THR A 182 -7.85 -12.02 -8.08
N ALA A 183 -7.08 -11.21 -7.33
CA ALA A 183 -6.88 -11.40 -5.88
C ALA A 183 -8.04 -10.86 -5.02
N SER A 184 -9.28 -11.14 -5.42
CA SER A 184 -10.47 -10.78 -4.65
C SER A 184 -10.44 -11.44 -3.26
N PRO A 185 -10.80 -10.72 -2.18
CA PRO A 185 -11.45 -9.41 -2.13
C PRO A 185 -10.52 -8.18 -2.10
N TYR A 186 -9.23 -8.35 -2.40
CA TYR A 186 -8.19 -7.32 -2.32
C TYR A 186 -7.70 -6.87 -3.71
N ASN A 187 -8.60 -6.83 -4.69
CA ASN A 187 -8.32 -6.54 -6.10
C ASN A 187 -8.91 -5.21 -6.58
N LEU A 188 -9.10 -4.25 -5.68
CA LEU A 188 -9.55 -2.89 -6.00
C LEU A 188 -8.43 -1.86 -5.85
N GLY A 189 -7.19 -2.30 -5.62
CA GLY A 189 -6.01 -1.44 -5.48
C GLY A 189 -5.79 -0.88 -4.07
N GLY A 190 -6.55 -1.34 -3.07
CA GLY A 190 -6.37 -0.98 -1.65
C GLY A 190 -5.04 -1.48 -1.12
N THR A 191 -4.65 -2.71 -1.50
CA THR A 191 -3.34 -3.02 -2.10
C THR A 191 -2.21 -2.00 -1.90
N ALA A 192 -1.86 -1.37 -3.01
CA ALA A 192 -0.81 -0.38 -3.10
C ALA A 192 -1.09 0.86 -2.23
N THR A 193 -2.35 1.23 -1.99
CA THR A 193 -2.69 2.37 -1.12
C THR A 193 -2.17 2.16 0.31
N HIS A 194 -2.43 0.99 0.89
CA HIS A 194 -1.92 0.62 2.22
C HIS A 194 -0.39 0.66 2.28
N GLU A 195 0.25 0.00 1.32
CA GLU A 195 1.70 -0.14 1.31
C GLU A 195 2.40 1.21 1.10
N VAL A 196 1.89 2.06 0.20
CA VAL A 196 2.40 3.43 0.02
C VAL A 196 2.21 4.28 1.29
N GLY A 197 1.23 3.97 2.14
CA GLY A 197 1.08 4.54 3.48
C GLY A 197 2.32 4.26 4.34
N HIS A 198 2.84 3.03 4.32
CA HIS A 198 4.11 2.70 4.99
C HIS A 198 5.31 3.43 4.38
N TRP A 199 5.38 3.55 3.04
CA TRP A 199 6.43 4.34 2.37
C TRP A 199 6.41 5.82 2.80
N MET A 200 5.23 6.33 3.17
CA MET A 200 4.98 7.66 3.76
C MET A 200 5.04 7.70 5.29
N ASN A 201 5.58 6.66 5.94
CA ASN A 201 5.77 6.54 7.39
C ASN A 201 4.47 6.46 8.23
N LEU A 202 3.41 5.85 7.68
CA LEU A 202 2.23 5.44 8.45
C LEU A 202 2.41 4.02 8.97
N TYR A 203 2.11 3.80 10.25
CA TYR A 203 2.06 2.46 10.82
C TYR A 203 0.66 1.88 10.70
N HIS A 204 0.55 0.57 10.91
CA HIS A 204 -0.76 -0.06 11.05
C HIS A 204 -1.54 0.61 12.19
N THR A 205 -2.85 0.76 12.06
CA THR A 205 -3.70 1.37 13.11
C THR A 205 -3.64 0.62 14.44
N PHE A 206 -3.42 -0.69 14.39
CA PHE A 206 -3.23 -1.57 15.54
C PHE A 206 -1.79 -1.66 16.04
N GLN A 207 -0.87 -0.85 15.51
CA GLN A 207 0.53 -0.84 15.96
C GLN A 207 0.61 -0.46 17.44
N GLY A 208 1.27 -1.29 18.25
CA GLY A 208 1.37 -1.06 19.69
C GLY A 208 0.08 -1.34 20.48
N GLY A 209 -0.99 -1.82 19.82
CA GLY A 209 -2.24 -2.18 20.45
C GLY A 209 -2.93 -0.99 21.14
N CYS A 210 -3.59 -1.25 22.27
CA CYS A 210 -4.28 -0.21 23.04
C CYS A 210 -3.37 0.78 23.79
N ALA A 211 -2.05 0.62 23.70
CA ALA A 211 -1.11 1.47 24.43
C ALA A 211 -0.77 2.73 23.63
N SER A 212 -0.87 3.90 24.26
CA SER A 212 -0.39 5.15 23.67
C SER A 212 1.14 5.14 23.48
N PRO A 213 1.68 5.69 22.38
CA PRO A 213 1.00 6.45 21.32
C PRO A 213 0.56 5.60 20.11
N GLY A 214 0.44 4.27 20.25
CA GLY A 214 -0.03 3.39 19.18
C GLY A 214 0.78 3.49 17.88
N ASP A 215 0.07 3.74 16.78
CA ASP A 215 0.57 3.98 15.42
C ASP A 215 1.28 5.34 15.25
N MET A 216 1.47 6.06 16.36
CA MET A 216 2.05 7.39 16.43
C MET A 216 1.19 8.45 15.76
N VAL A 217 -0.11 8.29 15.63
CA VAL A 217 -1.03 9.33 15.15
C VAL A 217 -2.10 9.57 16.21
N ASP A 218 -2.34 10.83 16.58
CA ASP A 218 -3.21 11.13 17.73
C ASP A 218 -4.70 10.99 17.44
N ASP A 219 -5.12 11.10 16.18
CA ASP A 219 -6.53 11.08 15.77
C ASP A 219 -6.98 9.74 15.19
N THR A 220 -6.12 8.72 15.22
CA THR A 220 -6.48 7.32 14.97
C THR A 220 -6.92 6.67 16.29
N PRO A 221 -8.17 6.19 16.40
CA PRO A 221 -8.60 5.42 17.57
C PRO A 221 -7.68 4.20 17.79
N PRO A 222 -7.29 3.91 19.05
CA PRO A 222 -6.42 2.78 19.34
C PRO A 222 -7.14 1.46 19.06
N GLU A 223 -6.42 0.50 18.51
CA GLU A 223 -6.95 -0.79 18.08
C GLU A 223 -6.04 -1.92 18.58
N ALA A 224 -6.60 -2.97 19.18
CA ALA A 224 -5.81 -4.02 19.83
C ALA A 224 -5.16 -4.99 18.83
N SER A 225 -5.79 -5.19 17.67
CA SER A 225 -5.38 -6.11 16.62
C SER A 225 -6.01 -5.70 15.30
N ALA A 226 -5.47 -6.12 14.16
CA ALA A 226 -6.08 -5.84 12.85
C ALA A 226 -7.54 -6.33 12.74
N ALA A 227 -8.38 -5.56 12.04
CA ALA A 227 -9.67 -6.02 11.57
C ALA A 227 -9.54 -6.88 10.31
N SER A 228 -10.60 -7.62 9.98
CA SER A 228 -10.67 -8.40 8.74
C SER A 228 -12.10 -8.41 8.20
N GLY A 229 -12.24 -8.57 6.88
CA GLY A 229 -13.55 -8.39 6.23
C GLY A 229 -13.96 -6.93 6.24
N CYS A 230 -15.23 -6.67 6.53
CA CYS A 230 -15.75 -5.33 6.77
C CYS A 230 -16.70 -5.39 7.98
N PRO A 231 -16.17 -5.39 9.21
CA PRO A 231 -16.97 -5.47 10.42
C PRO A 231 -17.79 -4.18 10.64
N THR A 232 -18.59 -4.13 11.70
CA THR A 232 -19.33 -2.90 12.06
C THR A 232 -19.25 -2.69 13.56
N GLY A 233 -18.94 -1.47 13.98
CA GLY A 233 -18.93 -1.08 15.40
C GLY A 233 -17.92 -1.86 16.25
N ARG A 234 -16.82 -2.32 15.64
CA ARG A 234 -15.75 -2.99 16.38
C ARG A 234 -15.05 -1.97 17.27
N ASP A 235 -14.85 -2.31 18.54
CA ASP A 235 -14.15 -1.50 19.54
C ASP A 235 -13.38 -2.47 20.43
N THR A 236 -12.07 -2.51 20.26
CA THR A 236 -11.19 -3.43 20.96
C THR A 236 -10.43 -2.77 22.11
N CYS A 237 -10.41 -1.43 22.16
CA CYS A 237 -9.69 -0.66 23.16
C CYS A 237 -10.63 0.28 23.91
N SER A 238 -11.07 -0.17 25.10
CA SER A 238 -12.01 0.57 25.96
C SER A 238 -11.61 2.04 26.15
N GLY A 239 -12.52 2.95 25.77
CA GLY A 239 -12.39 4.39 25.98
C GLY A 239 -11.61 5.14 24.90
N GLY A 240 -11.13 4.45 23.85
CA GLY A 240 -10.43 5.04 22.71
C GLY A 240 -11.32 5.48 21.54
N GLY A 241 -12.55 4.96 21.46
CA GLY A 241 -13.43 5.09 20.30
C GLY A 241 -13.57 3.75 19.56
N VAL A 242 -14.42 3.71 18.53
CA VAL A 242 -14.52 2.52 17.67
C VAL A 242 -13.22 2.35 16.87
N ASP A 243 -12.83 1.10 16.63
CA ASP A 243 -11.65 0.76 15.84
C ASP A 243 -11.77 1.41 14.44
N PRO A 244 -10.65 1.88 13.87
CA PRO A 244 -10.63 2.59 12.59
C PRO A 244 -10.72 1.63 11.38
N ILE A 245 -11.77 0.81 11.33
CA ILE A 245 -11.94 -0.29 10.37
C ILE A 245 -12.01 0.12 8.90
N HIS A 246 -12.26 1.40 8.62
CA HIS A 246 -12.29 1.98 7.27
C HIS A 246 -10.97 2.64 6.87
N ASN A 247 -9.98 2.66 7.77
CA ASN A 247 -8.69 3.28 7.51
C ASN A 247 -7.84 2.40 6.59
N TYR A 248 -7.16 3.03 5.62
CA TYR A 248 -6.29 2.30 4.69
C TYR A 248 -5.14 1.55 5.38
N MET A 249 -4.79 1.89 6.63
CA MET A 249 -3.72 1.24 7.40
C MET A 249 -4.18 0.07 8.29
N ASP A 250 -5.48 -0.29 8.25
CA ASP A 250 -5.99 -1.55 8.83
C ASP A 250 -5.90 -2.69 7.78
N TYR A 251 -6.41 -3.90 8.07
CA TYR A 251 -6.43 -5.09 7.23
C TYR A 251 -7.83 -5.49 6.73
N THR A 252 -8.79 -4.56 6.77
CA THR A 252 -10.09 -4.79 6.15
C THR A 252 -9.98 -4.98 4.63
N THR A 253 -11.03 -5.50 4.03
CA THR A 253 -11.08 -5.72 2.57
C THR A 253 -11.10 -4.40 1.83
N ASP A 254 -10.60 -4.35 0.60
CA ASP A 254 -10.50 -3.10 -0.17
C ASP A 254 -11.83 -2.33 -0.28
N ALA A 255 -12.96 -3.04 -0.38
CA ALA A 255 -14.29 -2.42 -0.46
C ALA A 255 -14.76 -1.75 0.85
N CYS A 256 -14.04 -1.98 1.96
CA CYS A 256 -14.30 -1.38 3.26
C CYS A 256 -13.44 -0.14 3.53
N TYR A 257 -12.38 0.08 2.75
CA TYR A 257 -11.53 1.24 2.94
C TYR A 257 -12.19 2.52 2.44
N GLU A 258 -12.03 3.60 3.20
CA GLU A 258 -12.61 4.90 2.88
C GLU A 258 -11.61 6.05 3.04
N GLU A 259 -10.62 5.97 3.95
CA GLU A 259 -9.92 7.19 4.39
C GLU A 259 -8.53 7.01 5.01
N PHE A 260 -7.74 8.10 4.95
CA PHE A 260 -6.73 8.41 5.95
C PHE A 260 -7.24 9.54 6.86
N THR A 261 -6.71 9.65 8.07
CA THR A 261 -7.05 10.74 9.00
C THR A 261 -6.28 12.03 8.69
N ALA A 262 -6.68 13.14 9.34
CA ALA A 262 -5.94 14.41 9.25
C ALA A 262 -4.56 14.30 9.93
N GLY A 263 -4.43 13.52 10.99
CA GLY A 263 -3.16 13.20 11.63
C GLY A 263 -2.24 12.35 10.76
N GLN A 264 -2.79 11.36 10.05
CA GLN A 264 -2.03 10.58 9.07
C GLN A 264 -1.55 11.48 7.92
N GLN A 265 -2.38 12.41 7.44
CA GLN A 265 -1.91 13.45 6.51
C GLN A 265 -0.73 14.24 7.09
N ALA A 266 -0.84 14.77 8.32
CA ALA A 266 0.25 15.52 8.95
C ALA A 266 1.55 14.69 9.03
N ARG A 267 1.43 13.39 9.34
CA ARG A 267 2.54 12.43 9.36
C ARG A 267 3.18 12.25 7.98
N MET A 268 2.39 11.98 6.94
CA MET A 268 2.90 11.81 5.58
C MET A 268 3.71 13.03 5.12
N TYR A 269 3.22 14.24 5.44
CA TYR A 269 3.95 15.46 5.13
C TYR A 269 5.21 15.65 5.98
N SER A 270 5.20 15.29 7.27
CA SER A 270 6.41 15.31 8.11
C SER A 270 7.46 14.35 7.59
N ALA A 271 7.06 13.15 7.19
CA ALA A 271 7.95 12.17 6.60
C ALA A 271 8.50 12.66 5.25
N TRP A 272 7.64 13.22 4.40
CA TRP A 272 8.06 13.82 3.14
C TRP A 272 9.15 14.88 3.35
N SER A 273 8.91 15.84 4.26
CA SER A 273 9.89 16.91 4.51
C SER A 273 11.18 16.45 5.20
N THR A 274 11.14 15.30 5.87
CA THR A 274 12.28 14.79 6.66
C THR A 274 13.18 13.91 5.81
N TYR A 275 12.59 13.09 4.94
CA TYR A 275 13.32 12.04 4.22
C TYR A 275 13.33 12.20 2.70
N ARG A 276 12.31 12.85 2.13
CA ARG A 276 12.05 12.82 0.68
C ARG A 276 12.22 14.17 -0.01
N SER A 277 12.40 15.28 0.71
CA SER A 277 12.52 16.64 0.13
C SER A 277 13.89 17.27 0.34
#